data_AF-A0A2I0NZF0-F1
#
_entry.id   AF-A0A2I0NZF0-F1
#
_cell.length_a   1.000
_cell.length_b   1.000
_cell.length_c   1.000
_cell.angle_alpha   90.00
_cell.angle_beta   90.00
_cell.angle_gamma   90.00
#
_symmetry.space_group_name_H-M   'P 1'
#
loop_
_entity.id
_entity.type
_entity.pdbx_description
1 polymer ?
#
loop_
_entity_poly.entity_id
_entity_poly.type
_entity_poly.pdbx_seq_one_letter_code
_entity_poly.pdbx_strand_id
1 'polypeptide(L)'
;MRDLLAPYEADQDVAVVMSGELADCFSSKSEGISFIVSQVKDVFPKAHFYGTDSRFHTRATPELAAANWLAMADLLREKYPNSLLVDMGSTTTDIIPLNRFDLMRGQTDLTRLQQGYLVYCGFLRTHVATLIPSAVVNGCDTPVSTEYFASTGDAYVALGRIPESLFTADTADRKGTDRISCLRRLSRVVCADLEEIGEEGACDIARTVVQVQEKLITTAIRKVAGQNSTENTIVAGIGSGIVSRWIGGVSLTESLGEYADALPAYAVRKIFGRIR
;
A
#
# COMPACT_ATOMS: atom_id res chain seq x y z
N MET A 1 21.41 -3.10 -2.55
CA MET A 1 20.81 -1.81 -2.97
C MET A 1 21.63 -1.17 -4.07
N ARG A 2 22.94 -1.02 -3.92
CA ARG A 2 23.84 -0.53 -4.99
C ARG A 2 23.62 -1.22 -6.34
N ASP A 3 23.64 -2.55 -6.40
CA ASP A 3 23.48 -3.29 -7.67
C ASP A 3 22.13 -3.03 -8.36
N LEU A 4 21.08 -2.72 -7.58
CA LEU A 4 19.77 -2.37 -8.11
C LEU A 4 19.76 -0.96 -8.73
N LEU A 5 20.55 -0.05 -8.17
CA LEU A 5 20.59 1.36 -8.57
C LEU A 5 21.66 1.65 -9.63
N ALA A 6 22.75 0.87 -9.66
CA ALA A 6 23.88 1.05 -10.57
C ALA A 6 23.50 1.15 -12.06
N PRO A 7 22.51 0.40 -12.59
CA PRO A 7 22.08 0.57 -13.98
C PRO A 7 21.53 1.96 -14.31
N TYR A 8 21.16 2.75 -13.29
CA TYR A 8 20.59 4.08 -13.43
C TYR A 8 21.57 5.20 -13.07
N GLU A 9 22.83 4.88 -12.76
CA GLU A 9 23.86 5.85 -12.38
C GLU A 9 23.94 7.01 -13.38
N ALA A 10 23.91 8.24 -12.86
CA ALA A 10 23.89 9.44 -13.68
C ALA A 10 24.47 10.63 -12.92
N ASP A 11 25.21 11.50 -13.62
CA ASP A 11 25.73 12.75 -13.06
C ASP A 11 24.68 13.88 -13.09
N GLN A 12 23.52 13.62 -12.50
CA GLN A 12 22.40 14.56 -12.41
C GLN A 12 21.80 14.54 -11.01
N ASP A 13 21.04 15.59 -10.67
CA ASP A 13 20.30 15.60 -9.43
C ASP A 13 19.17 14.57 -9.45
N VAL A 14 19.08 13.80 -8.38
CA VAL A 14 18.07 12.76 -8.20
C VAL A 14 17.22 13.12 -6.99
N ALA A 15 15.91 13.12 -7.18
CA ALA A 15 14.95 13.31 -6.11
C ALA A 15 14.54 11.93 -5.56
N VAL A 16 14.57 11.78 -4.25
CA VAL A 16 14.38 10.51 -3.56
C VAL A 16 13.35 10.67 -2.46
N VAL A 17 12.47 9.69 -2.31
CA VAL A 17 11.60 9.54 -1.16
C VAL A 17 11.70 8.09 -0.67
N MET A 18 11.68 7.87 0.64
CA MET A 18 11.84 6.54 1.23
C MET A 18 10.59 6.07 1.96
N SER A 19 10.42 4.75 1.99
CA SER A 19 9.34 4.05 2.70
C SER A 19 9.80 2.71 3.30
N GLY A 20 11.13 2.49 3.37
CA GLY A 20 11.75 1.22 3.76
C GLY A 20 12.64 1.31 5.00
N GLU A 21 12.66 2.45 5.67
CA GLU A 21 13.54 2.72 6.82
C GLU A 21 13.14 1.97 8.11
N LEU A 22 11.97 1.31 8.10
CA LEU A 22 11.47 0.46 9.18
C LEU A 22 11.57 -1.04 8.87
N ALA A 23 12.33 -1.42 7.84
CA ALA A 23 12.54 -2.84 7.54
C ALA A 23 13.17 -3.60 8.72
N ASP A 24 12.73 -4.84 8.94
CA ASP A 24 13.13 -5.68 10.09
C ASP A 24 14.65 -5.95 10.19
N CYS A 25 15.40 -5.66 9.12
CA CYS A 25 16.86 -5.76 9.11
C CYS A 25 17.57 -4.63 9.87
N PHE A 26 16.86 -3.56 10.24
CA PHE A 26 17.42 -2.43 11.00
C PHE A 26 17.01 -2.48 12.46
N SER A 27 17.95 -2.20 13.37
CA SER A 27 17.70 -2.10 14.81
C SER A 27 16.94 -0.83 15.19
N SER A 28 16.95 0.19 14.33
CA SER A 28 16.22 1.44 14.54
C SER A 28 15.89 2.15 13.23
N LYS A 29 14.88 3.02 13.27
CA LYS A 29 14.52 3.92 12.15
C LYS A 29 15.70 4.80 11.72
N SER A 30 16.49 5.32 12.67
CA SER A 30 17.67 6.16 12.37
C SER A 30 18.76 5.40 11.63
N GLU A 31 18.96 4.12 11.96
CA GLU A 31 19.86 3.23 11.24
C GLU A 31 19.39 3.02 9.80
N GLY A 32 18.10 2.69 9.61
CA GLY A 32 17.51 2.49 8.29
C GLY A 32 17.63 3.73 7.39
N ILE A 33 17.35 4.92 7.92
CA ILE A 33 17.54 6.19 7.19
C ILE A 33 18.99 6.37 6.79
N SER A 34 19.93 6.19 7.73
CA SER A 34 21.36 6.40 7.49
C SER A 34 21.90 5.44 6.43
N PHE A 35 21.47 4.18 6.49
CA PHE A 35 21.82 3.16 5.51
C PHE A 35 21.26 3.48 4.11
N ILE A 36 19.98 3.84 4.00
CA ILE A 36 19.36 4.18 2.71
C ILE A 36 20.04 5.40 2.09
N VAL A 37 20.28 6.45 2.88
CA VAL A 37 20.94 7.66 2.39
C VAL A 37 22.35 7.38 1.90
N SER A 38 23.15 6.58 2.63
CA SER A 38 24.51 6.24 2.19
C SER A 38 24.50 5.43 0.89
N GLN A 39 23.69 4.37 0.83
CA GLN A 39 23.60 3.49 -0.35
C GLN A 39 23.13 4.23 -1.61
N VAL A 40 22.18 5.15 -1.46
CA VAL A 40 21.72 5.98 -2.58
C VAL A 40 22.81 6.97 -3.00
N LYS A 41 23.50 7.61 -2.05
CA LYS A 41 24.56 8.59 -2.35
C LYS A 41 25.83 7.97 -2.94
N ASP A 42 26.09 6.70 -2.66
CA ASP A 42 27.18 5.96 -3.28
C ASP A 42 27.00 5.82 -4.80
N VAL A 43 25.76 5.85 -5.29
CA VAL A 43 25.42 5.80 -6.72
C VAL A 43 25.04 7.17 -7.28
N PHE A 44 24.38 8.01 -6.46
CA PHE A 44 23.89 9.32 -6.83
C PHE A 44 24.41 10.38 -5.85
N PRO A 45 25.65 10.89 -6.02
CA PRO A 45 26.23 11.87 -5.10
C PRO A 45 25.38 13.14 -4.93
N LYS A 46 24.61 13.50 -5.96
CA LYS A 46 23.67 14.65 -6.02
C LYS A 46 22.24 14.28 -5.63
N ALA A 47 22.03 13.23 -4.83
CA ALA A 47 20.70 12.85 -4.36
C ALA A 47 20.15 13.82 -3.30
N HIS A 48 18.87 14.16 -3.44
CA HIS A 48 18.08 14.98 -2.53
C HIS A 48 16.88 14.17 -2.03
N PHE A 49 16.71 14.11 -0.71
CA PHE A 49 15.74 13.25 -0.05
C PHE A 49 14.59 14.08 0.51
N TYR A 50 13.36 13.78 0.12
CA TYR A 50 12.18 14.47 0.58
C TYR A 50 11.75 13.98 1.97
N GLY A 51 11.55 14.92 2.89
CA GLY A 51 11.18 14.66 4.28
C GLY A 51 9.72 14.96 4.61
N THR A 52 9.29 14.47 5.76
CA THR A 52 7.99 14.72 6.38
C THR A 52 7.78 16.19 6.78
N ASP A 53 8.85 16.99 6.78
CA ASP A 53 8.81 18.45 6.93
C ASP A 53 8.53 19.19 5.61
N SER A 54 8.25 18.45 4.52
CA SER A 54 8.01 18.98 3.17
C SER A 54 9.24 19.67 2.57
N ARG A 55 10.45 19.23 2.93
CA ARG A 55 11.72 19.78 2.45
C ARG A 55 12.62 18.69 1.88
N PHE A 56 13.57 19.12 1.05
CA PHE A 56 14.64 18.27 0.58
C PHE A 56 15.87 18.37 1.48
N HIS A 57 16.43 17.22 1.82
CA HIS A 57 17.62 17.06 2.63
C HIS A 57 18.70 16.36 1.83
N THR A 58 19.97 16.66 2.13
CA THR A 58 21.12 15.98 1.52
C THR A 58 21.84 15.08 2.50
N ARG A 59 21.31 14.88 3.70
CA ARG A 59 21.90 14.07 4.77
C ARG A 59 20.81 13.28 5.47
N ALA A 60 21.21 12.20 6.14
CA ALA A 60 20.32 11.43 7.00
C ALA A 60 19.80 12.32 8.12
N THR A 61 18.47 12.41 8.22
CA THR A 61 17.78 13.18 9.26
C THR A 61 16.47 12.47 9.61
N PRO A 62 15.95 12.57 10.86
CA PRO A 62 14.74 11.87 11.27
C PRO A 62 13.51 12.16 10.40
N GLU A 63 13.44 13.35 9.82
CA GLU A 63 12.35 13.81 8.97
C GLU A 63 12.20 12.95 7.70
N LEU A 64 13.24 12.23 7.27
CA LEU A 64 13.18 11.40 6.07
C LEU A 64 12.31 10.15 6.22
N ALA A 65 11.93 9.77 7.43
CA ALA A 65 11.12 8.58 7.65
C ALA A 65 9.69 8.74 7.14
N ALA A 66 9.21 7.77 6.35
CA ALA A 66 7.83 7.65 5.90
C ALA A 66 7.31 8.92 5.22
N ALA A 67 8.08 9.52 4.30
CA ALA A 67 7.67 10.74 3.60
C ALA A 67 6.93 10.47 2.28
N ASN A 68 6.82 9.21 1.85
CA ASN A 68 6.25 8.79 0.55
C ASN A 68 4.81 9.28 0.35
N TRP A 69 3.95 9.13 1.36
CA TRP A 69 2.56 9.58 1.32
C TRP A 69 2.44 11.11 1.32
N LEU A 70 3.33 11.81 2.03
CA LEU A 70 3.35 13.27 2.09
C LEU A 70 3.77 13.87 0.75
N ALA A 71 4.71 13.25 0.04
CA ALA A 71 5.10 13.69 -1.31
C ALA A 71 3.91 13.65 -2.27
N MET A 72 3.08 12.59 -2.23
CA MET A 72 1.86 12.53 -3.04
C MET A 72 0.89 13.66 -2.68
N ALA A 73 0.71 13.92 -1.38
CA ALA A 73 -0.15 14.99 -0.90
C ALA A 73 0.33 16.38 -1.36
N ASP A 74 1.64 16.64 -1.29
CA ASP A 74 2.24 17.91 -1.70
C ASP A 74 2.04 18.18 -3.20
N LEU A 75 2.23 17.15 -4.03
CA LEU A 75 1.99 17.26 -5.47
C LEU A 75 0.49 17.51 -5.79
N LEU A 76 -0.41 16.78 -5.14
CA LEU A 76 -1.80 16.67 -5.59
C LEU A 76 -2.74 17.71 -4.96
N ARG A 77 -2.41 18.28 -3.80
CA ARG A 77 -3.32 19.19 -3.07
C ARG A 77 -3.76 20.42 -3.85
N GLU A 78 -2.91 20.93 -4.74
CA GLU A 78 -3.22 22.10 -5.58
C GLU A 78 -4.19 21.75 -6.71
N LYS A 79 -4.02 20.56 -7.31
CA LYS A 79 -4.84 20.10 -8.43
C LYS A 79 -6.19 19.55 -7.96
N TYR A 80 -6.23 18.94 -6.79
CA TYR A 80 -7.41 18.32 -6.19
C TYR A 80 -7.69 18.94 -4.81
N PRO A 81 -8.04 20.24 -4.75
CA PRO A 81 -8.39 20.87 -3.48
C PRO A 81 -9.60 20.16 -2.87
N ASN A 82 -9.67 20.15 -1.54
CA ASN A 82 -10.77 19.53 -0.77
C ASN A 82 -11.06 18.06 -1.11
N SER A 83 -10.06 17.34 -1.63
CA SER A 83 -10.20 15.92 -1.98
C SER A 83 -9.47 15.02 -0.99
N LEU A 84 -9.92 13.76 -0.93
CA LEU A 84 -9.26 12.67 -0.24
C LEU A 84 -8.46 11.85 -1.25
N LEU A 85 -7.17 11.64 -1.00
CA LEU A 85 -6.38 10.67 -1.74
C LEU A 85 -6.42 9.33 -1.01
N VAL A 86 -6.82 8.27 -1.73
CA VAL A 86 -6.75 6.90 -1.24
C VAL A 86 -5.73 6.14 -2.09
N ASP A 87 -4.59 5.81 -1.50
CA ASP A 87 -3.53 5.04 -2.16
C ASP A 87 -3.46 3.64 -1.57
N MET A 88 -3.84 2.63 -2.35
CA MET A 88 -3.83 1.24 -1.90
C MET A 88 -2.69 0.49 -2.56
N GLY A 89 -1.61 0.32 -1.81
CA GLY A 89 -0.48 -0.53 -2.17
C GLY A 89 -0.74 -2.00 -1.91
N SER A 90 0.31 -2.81 -2.01
CA SER A 90 0.22 -4.25 -1.74
C SER A 90 -0.06 -4.59 -0.28
N THR A 91 0.34 -3.72 0.66
CA THR A 91 0.35 -3.99 2.11
C THR A 91 -0.54 -3.05 2.90
N THR A 92 -0.60 -1.79 2.50
CA THR A 92 -1.29 -0.73 3.24
C THR A 92 -2.22 0.04 2.31
N THR A 93 -3.17 0.75 2.93
CA THR A 93 -3.99 1.76 2.28
C THR A 93 -3.80 3.08 3.02
N ASP A 94 -3.25 4.08 2.33
CA ASP A 94 -3.12 5.44 2.82
C ASP A 94 -4.38 6.24 2.49
N ILE A 95 -4.91 6.98 3.47
CA ILE A 95 -6.14 7.77 3.36
C ILE A 95 -5.83 9.21 3.78
N ILE A 96 -5.64 10.08 2.79
CA ILE A 96 -4.91 11.34 2.94
C ILE A 96 -5.81 12.53 2.60
N PRO A 97 -6.25 13.34 3.58
CA PRO A 97 -7.03 14.55 3.31
C PRO A 97 -6.15 15.67 2.76
N LEU A 98 -6.26 15.97 1.46
CA LEU A 98 -5.35 16.90 0.77
C LEU A 98 -5.50 18.35 1.24
N ASN A 99 -6.66 18.73 1.77
CA ASN A 99 -6.93 20.05 2.34
C ASN A 99 -6.32 20.28 3.74
N ARG A 100 -5.63 19.28 4.31
CA ARG A 100 -5.04 19.35 5.65
C ARG A 100 -3.52 19.21 5.63
N PHE A 101 -2.88 19.50 4.49
CA PHE A 101 -1.46 19.28 4.27
C PHE A 101 -0.56 19.81 5.40
N ASP A 102 -0.77 21.05 5.83
CA ASP A 102 0.08 21.68 6.85
C ASP A 102 0.04 20.95 8.19
N LEU A 103 -1.11 20.34 8.54
CA LEU A 103 -1.30 19.56 9.77
C LEU A 103 -0.73 18.14 9.67
N MET A 104 -0.43 17.68 8.45
CA MET A 104 0.16 16.37 8.20
C MET A 104 1.69 16.41 8.24
N ARG A 105 2.33 17.58 8.11
CA ARG A 105 3.79 17.67 8.22
C ARG A 105 4.28 17.15 9.56
N GLY A 106 5.35 16.35 9.52
CA GLY A 106 5.95 15.71 10.69
C GLY A 106 5.14 14.56 11.30
N GLN A 107 4.01 14.16 10.69
CA GLN A 107 3.27 13.00 11.18
C GLN A 107 4.07 11.71 10.98
N THR A 108 3.96 10.84 11.98
CA THR A 108 4.53 9.49 11.97
C THR A 108 3.46 8.47 11.58
N ASP A 109 3.86 7.28 11.15
CA ASP A 109 2.91 6.19 10.89
C ASP A 109 2.08 5.82 12.13
N LEU A 110 2.64 5.92 13.34
CA LEU A 110 1.88 5.71 14.58
C LEU A 110 0.72 6.69 14.69
N THR A 111 0.98 7.98 14.48
CA THR A 111 -0.06 9.02 14.51
C THR A 111 -1.08 8.81 13.39
N ARG A 112 -0.64 8.38 12.20
CA ARG A 112 -1.53 8.11 11.06
C ARG A 112 -2.42 6.90 11.30
N LEU A 113 -1.92 5.83 11.92
CA LEU A 113 -2.70 4.68 12.36
C LEU A 113 -3.78 5.10 13.37
N GLN A 114 -3.41 5.91 14.36
CA GLN A 114 -4.35 6.42 15.38
C GLN A 114 -5.45 7.31 14.77
N GLN A 115 -5.10 8.12 13.77
CA GLN A 115 -6.04 9.00 13.06
C GLN A 115 -6.88 8.26 12.00
N GLY A 116 -6.45 7.08 11.56
CA GLY A 116 -7.06 6.32 10.47
C GLY A 116 -6.60 6.76 9.07
N TYR A 117 -5.52 7.54 8.98
CA TYR A 117 -4.89 7.95 7.71
C TYR A 117 -3.99 6.86 7.11
N LEU A 118 -3.73 5.80 7.88
CA LEU A 118 -3.05 4.60 7.46
C LEU A 118 -3.86 3.40 7.93
N VAL A 119 -4.26 2.53 7.00
CA VAL A 119 -4.88 1.25 7.31
C VAL A 119 -3.91 0.15 6.88
N TYR A 120 -3.57 -0.76 7.79
CA TYR A 120 -2.64 -1.86 7.52
C TYR A 120 -3.32 -3.04 6.80
N CYS A 121 -3.99 -2.71 5.70
CA CYS A 121 -4.63 -3.64 4.79
C CYS A 121 -4.38 -3.17 3.36
N GLY A 122 -3.88 -4.06 2.50
CA GLY A 122 -3.50 -3.77 1.14
C GLY A 122 -3.92 -4.86 0.19
N PHE A 123 -3.59 -4.67 -1.08
CA PHE A 123 -4.20 -5.43 -2.15
C PHE A 123 -3.78 -6.90 -2.21
N LEU A 124 -2.52 -7.19 -1.89
CA LEU A 124 -1.93 -8.51 -2.14
C LEU A 124 -1.42 -9.23 -0.89
N ARG A 125 -0.89 -8.48 0.09
CA ARG A 125 -0.04 -9.05 1.16
C ARG A 125 -0.74 -9.19 2.51
N THR A 126 -2.00 -8.81 2.63
CA THR A 126 -2.66 -8.85 3.94
C THR A 126 -3.02 -10.27 4.32
N HIS A 127 -2.51 -10.74 5.46
CA HIS A 127 -2.79 -12.06 5.98
C HIS A 127 -4.29 -12.22 6.28
N VAL A 128 -4.92 -13.23 5.69
CA VAL A 128 -6.36 -13.48 5.82
C VAL A 128 -6.84 -13.56 7.28
N ALA A 129 -6.11 -14.24 8.16
CA ALA A 129 -6.49 -14.40 9.57
C ALA A 129 -6.46 -13.09 10.37
N THR A 130 -5.79 -12.04 9.88
CA THR A 130 -5.85 -10.71 10.51
C THR A 130 -7.09 -9.93 10.11
N LEU A 131 -7.83 -10.38 9.09
CA LEU A 131 -9.03 -9.72 8.59
C LEU A 131 -10.31 -10.36 9.09
N ILE A 132 -10.39 -11.69 9.05
CA ILE A 132 -11.61 -12.43 9.33
C ILE A 132 -11.42 -13.37 10.53
N PRO A 133 -12.34 -13.41 11.51
CA PRO A 133 -12.30 -14.39 12.59
C PRO A 133 -12.97 -15.73 12.20
N SER A 134 -13.84 -15.70 11.19
CA SER A 134 -14.55 -16.85 10.64
C SER A 134 -14.93 -16.60 9.17
N ALA A 135 -15.26 -17.69 8.46
CA ALA A 135 -15.86 -17.67 7.13
C ALA A 135 -17.01 -18.67 7.06
N VAL A 136 -18.02 -18.39 6.24
CA VAL A 136 -19.08 -19.37 5.97
C VAL A 136 -18.56 -20.36 4.93
N VAL A 137 -18.42 -21.63 5.28
CA VAL A 137 -17.99 -22.69 4.36
C VAL A 137 -19.12 -23.72 4.28
N ASN A 138 -19.63 -23.98 3.08
CA ASN A 138 -20.76 -24.91 2.86
C ASN A 138 -21.98 -24.61 3.74
N GLY A 139 -22.25 -23.32 4.00
CA GLY A 139 -23.37 -22.87 4.83
C GLY A 139 -23.13 -22.87 6.34
N CYS A 140 -21.94 -23.26 6.81
CA CYS A 140 -21.58 -23.29 8.22
C CYS A 140 -20.58 -22.17 8.56
N ASP A 141 -20.86 -21.38 9.59
CA ASP A 141 -19.88 -20.43 10.13
C ASP A 141 -18.70 -21.20 10.74
N THR A 142 -17.51 -21.01 10.16
CA THR A 142 -16.31 -21.80 10.42
C THR A 142 -15.18 -20.87 10.89
N PRO A 143 -14.68 -21.02 12.13
CA PRO A 143 -13.53 -20.25 12.61
C PRO A 143 -12.30 -20.46 11.74
N VAL A 144 -11.48 -19.42 11.59
CA VAL A 144 -10.22 -19.52 10.84
C VAL A 144 -9.03 -19.80 11.74
N SER A 145 -8.03 -20.52 11.21
CA SER A 145 -6.71 -20.63 11.81
C SER A 145 -5.99 -19.29 11.82
N THR A 146 -5.18 -19.06 12.87
CA THR A 146 -4.32 -17.87 12.99
C THR A 146 -3.01 -17.98 12.21
N GLU A 147 -2.74 -19.12 11.58
CA GLU A 147 -1.53 -19.36 10.79
C GLU A 147 -1.54 -18.61 9.45
N TYR A 148 -0.37 -18.18 8.99
CA TYR A 148 -0.21 -17.52 7.69
C TYR A 148 -0.32 -18.52 6.53
N PHE A 149 -1.56 -18.89 6.18
CA PHE A 149 -1.85 -19.77 5.05
C PHE A 149 -2.20 -19.05 3.76
N ALA A 150 -2.88 -17.90 3.85
CA ALA A 150 -3.36 -17.14 2.71
C ALA A 150 -3.32 -15.63 2.96
N SER A 151 -3.30 -14.90 1.85
CA SER A 151 -3.26 -13.45 1.76
C SER A 151 -4.43 -12.89 0.94
N THR A 152 -4.61 -11.57 0.93
CA THR A 152 -5.62 -10.91 0.08
C THR A 152 -5.42 -11.19 -1.40
N GLY A 153 -4.18 -11.34 -1.88
CA GLY A 153 -3.89 -11.71 -3.26
C GLY A 153 -4.50 -13.05 -3.66
N ASP A 154 -4.48 -14.03 -2.75
CA ASP A 154 -5.10 -15.34 -2.97
C ASP A 154 -6.60 -15.22 -3.21
N ALA A 155 -7.29 -14.39 -2.41
CA ALA A 155 -8.72 -14.16 -2.55
C ALA A 155 -9.07 -13.53 -3.91
N TYR A 156 -8.29 -12.55 -4.37
CA TYR A 156 -8.54 -11.90 -5.65
C TYR A 156 -8.30 -12.82 -6.85
N VAL A 157 -7.24 -13.63 -6.84
CA VAL A 157 -6.98 -14.61 -7.91
C VAL A 157 -8.00 -15.74 -7.88
N ALA A 158 -8.35 -16.28 -6.70
CA ALA A 158 -9.35 -17.33 -6.55
C ALA A 158 -10.71 -16.94 -7.15
N LEU A 159 -11.11 -15.69 -6.94
CA LEU A 159 -12.36 -15.13 -7.46
C LEU A 159 -12.28 -14.64 -8.92
N GLY A 160 -11.12 -14.79 -9.59
CA GLY A 160 -10.91 -14.31 -10.95
C GLY A 160 -11.01 -12.78 -11.09
N ARG A 161 -10.79 -12.04 -10.01
CA ARG A 161 -10.87 -10.57 -9.99
C ARG A 161 -9.59 -9.91 -10.51
N ILE A 162 -8.47 -10.64 -10.45
CA ILE A 162 -7.20 -10.29 -11.10
C ILE A 162 -6.58 -11.56 -11.73
N PRO A 163 -5.78 -11.42 -12.80
CA PRO A 163 -4.95 -12.51 -13.29
C PRO A 163 -3.78 -12.79 -12.32
N GLU A 164 -3.27 -14.02 -12.35
CA GLU A 164 -2.12 -14.47 -11.54
C GLU A 164 -0.85 -13.61 -11.75
N SER A 165 -0.69 -13.02 -12.94
CA SER A 165 0.45 -12.15 -13.28
C SER A 165 0.49 -10.86 -12.47
N LEU A 166 -0.63 -10.43 -11.88
CA LEU A 166 -0.69 -9.28 -10.98
C LEU A 166 -0.48 -9.65 -9.51
N PHE A 167 -0.46 -10.94 -9.18
CA PHE A 167 -0.11 -11.39 -7.82
C PHE A 167 1.42 -11.51 -7.71
N THR A 168 2.08 -10.37 -7.55
CA THR A 168 3.56 -10.26 -7.56
C THR A 168 4.23 -10.47 -6.20
N ALA A 169 3.44 -10.63 -5.13
CA ALA A 169 3.97 -10.86 -3.79
C ALA A 169 4.27 -12.35 -3.53
N ASP A 170 5.22 -12.61 -2.64
CA ASP A 170 5.51 -13.98 -2.19
C ASP A 170 4.26 -14.62 -1.57
N THR A 171 3.96 -15.83 -2.04
CA THR A 171 2.87 -16.64 -1.51
C THR A 171 3.26 -17.24 -0.16
N ALA A 172 2.28 -17.45 0.72
CA ALA A 172 2.51 -17.95 2.07
C ALA A 172 3.24 -19.31 2.11
N ASP A 173 2.95 -20.19 1.14
CA ASP A 173 3.61 -21.49 0.99
C ASP A 173 4.77 -21.50 -0.02
N ARG A 174 5.13 -20.33 -0.56
CA ARG A 174 6.17 -20.13 -1.61
C ARG A 174 5.94 -20.97 -2.87
N LYS A 175 4.68 -21.30 -3.17
CA LYS A 175 4.26 -21.99 -4.40
C LYS A 175 3.67 -21.01 -5.42
N GLY A 176 3.13 -21.55 -6.51
CA GLY A 176 2.54 -20.79 -7.61
C GLY A 176 1.45 -19.81 -7.17
N THR A 177 1.25 -18.80 -8.00
CA THR A 177 0.21 -17.78 -7.89
C THR A 177 -1.02 -18.13 -8.73
N ASP A 178 -1.06 -19.31 -9.33
CA ASP A 178 -2.19 -19.80 -10.09
C ASP A 178 -3.44 -20.01 -9.23
N ARG A 179 -4.60 -20.00 -9.89
CA ARG A 179 -5.90 -20.08 -9.21
C ARG A 179 -6.02 -21.30 -8.31
N ILE A 180 -5.55 -22.47 -8.75
CA ILE A 180 -5.65 -23.70 -7.96
C ILE A 180 -4.73 -23.63 -6.72
N SER A 181 -3.52 -23.09 -6.87
CA SER A 181 -2.63 -22.84 -5.73
C SER A 181 -3.24 -21.86 -4.72
N CYS A 182 -3.91 -20.79 -5.19
CA CYS A 182 -4.61 -19.85 -4.32
C CYS A 182 -5.78 -20.52 -3.57
N LEU A 183 -6.60 -21.33 -4.25
CA LEU A 183 -7.70 -22.07 -3.63
C LEU A 183 -7.20 -23.02 -2.54
N ARG A 184 -6.11 -23.76 -2.80
CA ARG A 184 -5.48 -24.64 -1.79
C ARG A 184 -5.01 -23.89 -0.56
N ARG A 185 -4.41 -22.70 -0.74
CA ARG A 185 -4.01 -21.84 0.39
C ARG A 185 -5.22 -21.34 1.18
N LEU A 186 -6.30 -20.94 0.49
CA LEU A 186 -7.54 -20.54 1.13
C LEU A 186 -8.21 -21.68 1.90
N SER A 187 -8.22 -22.92 1.39
CA SER A 187 -8.78 -24.06 2.14
C SER A 187 -8.10 -24.29 3.48
N ARG A 188 -6.77 -24.10 3.54
CA ARG A 188 -5.99 -24.26 4.79
C ARG A 188 -6.37 -23.23 5.85
N VAL A 189 -6.96 -22.10 5.47
CA VAL A 189 -7.44 -21.08 6.43
C VAL A 189 -8.44 -21.66 7.42
N VAL A 190 -9.21 -22.68 7.03
CA VAL A 190 -10.15 -23.39 7.92
C VAL A 190 -9.65 -24.80 8.29
N CYS A 191 -8.33 -25.01 8.22
CA CYS A 191 -7.68 -26.30 8.48
C CYS A 191 -8.13 -27.46 7.57
N ALA A 192 -8.66 -27.15 6.39
CA ALA A 192 -9.09 -28.12 5.38
C ALA A 192 -8.13 -28.16 4.17
N ASP A 193 -8.36 -29.11 3.27
CA ASP A 193 -7.78 -29.10 1.92
C ASP A 193 -8.85 -28.81 0.85
N LEU A 194 -8.43 -28.73 -0.42
CA LEU A 194 -9.33 -28.37 -1.51
C LEU A 194 -10.27 -29.53 -1.85
N GLU A 195 -9.83 -30.76 -1.63
CA GLU A 195 -10.58 -31.98 -1.83
C GLU A 195 -11.76 -32.08 -0.83
N GLU A 196 -11.58 -31.58 0.40
CA GLU A 196 -12.60 -31.58 1.45
C GLU A 196 -13.70 -30.52 1.25
N ILE A 197 -13.33 -29.26 0.99
CA ILE A 197 -14.32 -28.17 0.90
C ILE A 197 -14.69 -27.78 -0.54
N GLY A 198 -14.00 -28.33 -1.53
CA GLY A 198 -14.17 -28.00 -2.94
C GLY A 198 -13.78 -26.56 -3.30
N GLU A 199 -13.81 -26.25 -4.59
CA GLU A 199 -13.52 -24.89 -5.06
C GLU A 199 -14.51 -23.85 -4.52
N GLU A 200 -15.77 -24.22 -4.34
CA GLU A 200 -16.79 -23.29 -3.88
C GLU A 200 -16.58 -22.92 -2.41
N GLY A 201 -16.24 -23.88 -1.53
CA GLY A 201 -15.90 -23.58 -0.14
C GLY A 201 -14.67 -22.67 -0.02
N ALA A 202 -13.64 -22.88 -0.85
CA ALA A 202 -12.49 -21.98 -0.91
C ALA A 202 -12.87 -20.58 -1.48
N CYS A 203 -13.77 -20.52 -2.47
CA CYS A 203 -14.32 -19.26 -2.98
C CYS A 203 -15.16 -18.53 -1.93
N ASP A 204 -15.90 -19.22 -1.06
CA ASP A 204 -16.66 -18.59 0.01
C ASP A 204 -15.74 -17.85 0.98
N ILE A 205 -14.63 -18.50 1.39
CA ILE A 205 -13.59 -17.86 2.21
C ILE A 205 -13.07 -16.59 1.50
N ALA A 206 -12.74 -16.69 0.21
CA ALA A 206 -12.28 -15.54 -0.57
C ALA A 206 -13.32 -14.41 -0.62
N ARG A 207 -14.61 -14.71 -0.79
CA ARG A 207 -15.69 -13.71 -0.79
C ARG A 207 -15.79 -13.02 0.56
N THR A 208 -15.74 -13.77 1.66
CA THR A 208 -15.74 -13.19 3.01
C THR A 208 -14.55 -12.25 3.20
N VAL A 209 -13.35 -12.66 2.79
CA VAL A 209 -12.14 -11.81 2.86
C VAL A 209 -12.35 -10.50 2.12
N VAL A 210 -12.79 -10.54 0.87
CA VAL A 210 -12.94 -9.31 0.07
C VAL A 210 -14.07 -8.42 0.61
N GLN A 211 -15.18 -9.00 1.07
CA GLN A 211 -16.26 -8.24 1.70
C GLN A 211 -15.81 -7.52 2.98
N VAL A 212 -15.03 -8.20 3.82
CA VAL A 212 -14.51 -7.61 5.06
C VAL A 212 -13.46 -6.54 4.75
N GLN A 213 -12.58 -6.76 3.77
CA GLN A 213 -11.63 -5.75 3.31
C GLN A 213 -12.35 -4.51 2.79
N GLU A 214 -13.35 -4.68 1.92
CA GLU A 214 -14.16 -3.58 1.39
C GLU A 214 -14.81 -2.78 2.52
N LYS A 215 -15.43 -3.46 3.49
CA LYS A 215 -16.06 -2.79 4.64
C LYS A 215 -15.03 -2.03 5.49
N LEU A 216 -13.87 -2.63 5.78
CA LEU A 216 -12.79 -2.02 6.55
C LEU A 216 -12.32 -0.71 5.89
N ILE A 217 -11.96 -0.79 4.60
CA ILE A 217 -11.41 0.34 3.86
C ILE A 217 -12.47 1.42 3.65
N THR A 218 -13.68 1.07 3.20
CA THR A 218 -14.75 2.06 2.98
C THR A 218 -15.19 2.76 4.27
N THR A 219 -15.16 2.07 5.41
CA THR A 219 -15.46 2.67 6.72
C THR A 219 -14.38 3.67 7.12
N ALA A 220 -13.10 3.32 6.95
CA ALA A 220 -11.99 4.23 7.22
C ALA A 220 -12.04 5.48 6.33
N ILE A 221 -12.31 5.29 5.03
CA ILE A 221 -12.49 6.38 4.06
C ILE A 221 -13.60 7.33 4.51
N ARG A 222 -14.81 6.81 4.82
CA ARG A 222 -15.94 7.64 5.27
C ARG A 222 -15.63 8.41 6.55
N LYS A 223 -14.94 7.77 7.51
CA LYS A 223 -14.51 8.42 8.76
C LYS A 223 -13.59 9.61 8.47
N VAL A 224 -12.52 9.40 7.69
CA VAL A 224 -11.55 10.45 7.39
C VAL A 224 -12.17 11.57 6.56
N ALA A 225 -13.01 11.22 5.58
CA ALA A 225 -13.72 12.19 4.75
C ALA A 225 -14.63 13.10 5.59
N GLY A 226 -15.42 12.51 6.48
CA GLY A 226 -16.32 13.26 7.37
C GLY A 226 -15.58 14.15 8.36
N GLN A 227 -14.47 13.68 8.94
CA GLN A 227 -13.66 14.46 9.89
C GLN A 227 -12.94 15.65 9.24
N ASN A 228 -12.65 15.58 7.94
CA ASN A 228 -11.86 16.58 7.23
C ASN A 228 -12.65 17.37 6.17
N SER A 229 -13.96 17.14 6.07
CA SER A 229 -14.86 17.83 5.13
C SER A 229 -14.38 17.78 3.69
N THR A 230 -13.95 16.61 3.23
CA THR A 230 -13.54 16.41 1.82
C THR A 230 -14.74 16.10 0.95
N GLU A 231 -14.77 16.63 -0.28
CA GLU A 231 -15.91 16.54 -1.20
C GLU A 231 -15.74 15.45 -2.27
N ASN A 232 -14.49 15.15 -2.63
CA ASN A 232 -14.16 14.20 -3.69
C ASN A 232 -13.14 13.17 -3.20
N THR A 233 -13.10 12.01 -3.84
CA THR A 233 -12.07 11.00 -3.59
C THR A 233 -11.34 10.66 -4.89
N ILE A 234 -10.01 10.78 -4.84
CA ILE A 234 -9.11 10.29 -5.88
C ILE A 234 -8.40 9.04 -5.38
N VAL A 235 -8.14 8.10 -6.28
CA VAL A 235 -7.64 6.77 -5.93
C VAL A 235 -6.35 6.48 -6.71
N ALA A 236 -5.36 5.92 -6.03
CA ALA A 236 -4.06 5.55 -6.61
C ALA A 236 -3.60 4.16 -6.12
N GLY A 237 -2.44 3.74 -6.62
CA GLY A 237 -1.82 2.47 -6.27
C GLY A 237 -2.43 1.27 -6.99
N ILE A 238 -1.81 0.12 -6.77
CA ILE A 238 -2.16 -1.14 -7.46
C ILE A 238 -3.59 -1.62 -7.13
N GLY A 239 -4.16 -1.17 -6.00
CA GLY A 239 -5.55 -1.43 -5.61
C GLY A 239 -6.58 -0.46 -6.19
N SER A 240 -6.16 0.54 -6.98
CA SER A 240 -7.02 1.63 -7.44
C SER A 240 -8.26 1.19 -8.20
N GLY A 241 -8.14 0.19 -9.09
CA GLY A 241 -9.26 -0.34 -9.86
C GLY A 241 -10.32 -1.08 -9.01
N ILE A 242 -9.96 -1.55 -7.82
CA ILE A 242 -10.90 -2.16 -6.88
C ILE A 242 -11.52 -1.09 -5.98
N VAL A 243 -10.69 -0.22 -5.40
CA VAL A 243 -11.15 0.83 -4.48
C VAL A 243 -12.09 1.81 -5.18
N SER A 244 -11.79 2.21 -6.42
CA SER A 244 -12.68 3.07 -7.21
C SER A 244 -14.08 2.49 -7.39
N ARG A 245 -14.21 1.16 -7.57
CA ARG A 245 -15.50 0.46 -7.65
C ARG A 245 -16.26 0.47 -6.33
N TRP A 246 -15.57 0.45 -5.18
CA TRP A 246 -16.21 0.48 -3.87
C TRP A 246 -16.81 1.84 -3.51
N ILE A 247 -16.19 2.94 -3.96
CA ILE A 247 -16.55 4.30 -3.49
C ILE A 247 -16.95 5.28 -4.60
N GLY A 248 -16.84 4.92 -5.88
CA GLY A 248 -17.15 5.81 -7.01
C GLY A 248 -16.15 6.95 -7.23
N GLY A 249 -14.87 6.77 -6.86
CA GLY A 249 -13.81 7.78 -6.95
C GLY A 249 -13.08 7.81 -8.30
N VAL A 250 -12.34 8.90 -8.57
CA VAL A 250 -11.55 9.06 -9.79
C VAL A 250 -10.20 8.35 -9.65
N SER A 251 -9.96 7.35 -10.50
CA SER A 251 -8.66 6.67 -10.52
C SER A 251 -7.60 7.53 -11.21
N LEU A 252 -6.48 7.77 -10.52
CA LEU A 252 -5.35 8.48 -11.11
C LEU A 252 -4.64 7.65 -12.18
N THR A 253 -4.82 6.33 -12.21
CA THR A 253 -4.25 5.42 -13.22
C THR A 253 -4.69 5.81 -14.64
N GLU A 254 -5.91 6.32 -14.83
CA GLU A 254 -6.38 6.78 -16.14
C GLU A 254 -5.59 8.00 -16.66
N SER A 255 -5.12 8.85 -15.74
CA SER A 255 -4.41 10.08 -16.08
C SER A 255 -2.88 9.97 -16.02
N LEU A 256 -2.36 9.06 -15.20
CA LEU A 256 -0.94 8.90 -14.91
C LEU A 256 -0.36 7.58 -15.44
N GLY A 257 -1.19 6.65 -15.89
CA GLY A 257 -0.74 5.32 -16.33
C GLY A 257 0.07 4.60 -15.25
N GLU A 258 1.19 4.00 -15.65
CA GLU A 258 2.13 3.29 -14.75
C GLU A 258 2.69 4.17 -13.62
N TYR A 259 2.70 5.51 -13.77
CA TYR A 259 3.16 6.39 -12.70
C TYR A 259 2.20 6.42 -11.50
N ALA A 260 0.95 5.97 -11.64
CA ALA A 260 0.03 5.85 -10.51
C ALA A 260 0.45 4.74 -9.53
N ASP A 261 1.12 3.70 -10.02
CA ASP A 261 1.62 2.59 -9.18
C ASP A 261 2.93 2.97 -8.47
N ALA A 262 3.66 3.96 -9.00
CA ALA A 262 4.88 4.54 -8.42
C ALA A 262 4.67 6.00 -8.02
N LEU A 263 3.46 6.35 -7.56
CA LEU A 263 3.05 7.74 -7.35
C LEU A 263 3.96 8.54 -6.41
N PRO A 264 4.50 8.00 -5.30
CA PRO A 264 5.47 8.72 -4.48
C PRO A 264 6.73 9.14 -5.25
N ALA A 265 7.27 8.27 -6.10
CA ALA A 265 8.46 8.56 -6.89
C ALA A 265 8.16 9.59 -8.00
N TYR A 266 7.01 9.48 -8.65
CA TYR A 266 6.54 10.49 -9.59
C TYR A 266 6.34 11.85 -8.91
N ALA A 267 5.73 11.86 -7.72
CA ALA A 267 5.47 13.06 -6.94
C ALA A 267 6.75 13.78 -6.56
N VAL A 268 7.73 13.06 -5.97
CA VAL A 268 8.98 13.68 -5.54
C VAL A 268 9.77 14.27 -6.72
N ARG A 269 9.77 13.60 -7.88
CA ARG A 269 10.36 14.13 -9.11
C ARG A 269 9.70 15.43 -9.55
N LYS A 270 8.36 15.50 -9.53
CA LYS A 270 7.63 16.71 -9.94
C LYS A 270 7.82 17.86 -8.97
N ILE A 271 7.81 17.61 -7.66
CA ILE A 271 8.03 18.64 -6.63
C ILE A 271 9.46 19.19 -6.76
N PHE A 272 10.46 18.31 -6.89
CA PHE A 272 11.85 18.73 -7.05
C PHE A 272 12.06 19.63 -8.29
N GLY A 273 11.38 19.31 -9.40
CA GLY A 273 11.42 20.13 -10.61
C GLY A 273 10.74 21.52 -10.49
N ARG A 274 9.93 21.79 -9.46
CA ARG A 274 9.31 23.11 -9.21
C ARG A 274 10.21 24.05 -8.41
N ILE A 275 11.21 23.51 -7.71
CA ILE A 275 12.09 24.25 -6.79
C ILE A 275 13.40 24.68 -7.49
N ARG A 276 13.61 24.23 -8.74
CA ARG A 276 14.72 24.62 -9.61
C ARG A 276 14.29 25.67 -10.61
#